data_AF-A0A6L9LUS0-F1
#
_entry.id   AF-A0A6L9LUS0-F1
#
_cell.length_a   1.000
_cell.length_b   1.000
_cell.length_c   1.000
_cell.angle_alpha   90.00
_cell.angle_beta   90.00
_cell.angle_gamma   90.00
#
_symmetry.space_group_name_H-M   'P 1'
#
loop_
_entity.id
_entity.type
_entity.pdbx_description
1 polymer ?
#
loop_
_entity_poly.entity_id
_entity_poly.type
_entity_poly.pdbx_seq_one_letter_code
_entity_poly.pdbx_strand_id
1 'polypeptide(L)' 'MPIYELHCNGCDTDFEVLAGSCDDAIQCSHCGSTDTHKYISLTTYRHADHWMKNMMSAMHKSQERDKLKKELKAQTL' A
#
# COMPACT_ATOMS: atom_id res chain seq x y z
N MET A 1 17.08 8.83 2.50
CA MET A 1 15.89 9.57 2.05
C MET A 1 15.14 8.70 1.06
N PRO A 2 13.80 8.62 1.10
CA PRO A 2 13.05 7.85 0.11
C PRO A 2 13.21 8.49 -1.27
N ILE A 3 13.30 7.68 -2.32
CA ILE A 3 13.38 8.12 -3.71
C ILE A 3 12.08 7.73 -4.40
N TYR A 4 11.55 8.62 -5.24
CA TYR A 4 10.41 8.35 -6.11
C TYR A 4 10.88 8.28 -7.55
N GLU A 5 10.52 7.21 -8.23
CA GLU A 5 10.65 7.05 -9.67
C GLU A 5 9.41 7.64 -10.34
N LEU A 6 9.61 8.48 -11.33
CA LEU A 6 8.55 9.22 -12.02
C LEU A 6 8.72 9.09 -13.54
N HIS A 7 7.60 9.00 -14.24
CA HIS A 7 7.51 9.02 -15.69
C HIS A 7 6.83 10.31 -16.14
N CYS A 8 7.41 11.02 -17.10
CA CYS A 8 6.79 12.20 -17.68
C CYS A 8 6.08 11.87 -19.00
N ASN A 9 4.77 12.10 -19.08
CA ASN A 9 4.00 11.90 -20.31
C ASN A 9 4.31 12.94 -21.41
N GLY A 10 4.90 14.09 -21.03
CA GLY A 10 5.19 15.18 -21.96
C GLY A 10 6.41 14.93 -22.83
N CYS A 11 7.45 14.30 -22.28
CA CYS A 11 8.69 13.99 -22.99
C CYS A 11 9.05 12.51 -22.99
N ASP A 12 8.20 11.66 -22.42
CA ASP A 12 8.36 10.20 -22.38
C ASP A 12 9.68 9.77 -21.72
N THR A 13 10.07 10.46 -20.65
CA THR A 13 11.32 10.20 -19.92
C THR A 13 11.06 9.87 -18.47
N ASP A 14 11.85 8.92 -17.97
CA ASP A 14 11.89 8.56 -16.56
C ASP A 14 12.92 9.40 -15.81
N PHE A 15 12.57 9.80 -14.59
CA PHE A 15 13.46 10.56 -13.71
C PHE A 15 13.17 10.26 -12.24
N GLU A 16 14.12 10.59 -11.37
CA GLU A 16 14.06 10.30 -9.94
C GLU A 16 14.02 11.60 -9.12
N VAL A 17 13.20 11.61 -8.07
CA VAL A 17 13.09 12.74 -7.14
C VAL A 17 13.14 12.25 -5.70
N LEU A 18 13.80 13.02 -4.84
CA LEU A 18 13.85 12.74 -3.41
C LEU A 18 12.50 13.08 -2.75
N ALA A 19 11.93 12.10 -2.03
CA ALA A 19 10.70 12.30 -1.28
C ALA A 19 10.91 13.35 -0.17
N GLY A 20 10.17 14.45 -0.25
CA GLY A 20 10.21 15.57 0.71
C GLY A 20 10.81 16.87 0.19
N SER A 21 11.36 16.91 -1.04
CA SER A 21 11.77 18.18 -1.67
C SER A 21 10.64 18.89 -2.42
N CYS A 22 9.46 18.27 -2.56
CA CYS A 22 8.38 18.75 -3.41
C CYS A 22 7.03 18.50 -2.72
N ASP A 23 6.48 19.52 -2.03
CA ASP A 23 5.06 19.55 -1.65
C ASP A 23 4.18 20.02 -2.83
N ASP A 24 4.78 20.74 -3.79
CA ASP A 24 4.14 21.20 -5.01
C ASP A 24 4.28 20.19 -6.16
N ALA A 25 3.36 20.30 -7.13
CA ALA A 25 3.27 19.43 -8.31
C ALA A 25 4.65 19.17 -8.94
N ILE A 26 5.07 17.90 -8.99
CA ILE A 26 6.38 17.49 -9.46
C ILE A 26 6.52 17.84 -10.94
N GLN A 27 7.46 18.75 -11.25
CA GLN A 27 7.82 19.12 -12.61
C GLN A 27 8.92 18.21 -13.15
N CYS A 28 8.79 17.80 -14.41
CA CYS A 28 9.82 17.07 -15.11
C CYS A 28 11.07 17.93 -15.30
N SER A 29 12.24 17.42 -14.94
CA SER A 29 13.54 18.08 -15.13
C SER A 29 13.95 18.26 -16.59
N HIS A 30 13.34 17.51 -17.52
CA HIS A 30 13.68 17.54 -18.94
C HIS A 30 12.84 18.53 -19.75
N CYS A 31 11.54 18.59 -19.51
CA CYS A 31 10.61 19.40 -20.30
C CYS A 31 9.80 20.43 -19.50
N GLY A 32 9.88 20.40 -18.16
CA GLY A 32 9.10 21.27 -17.29
C GLY A 32 7.60 20.93 -17.19
N SER A 33 7.14 19.86 -17.86
CA SER A 33 5.75 19.39 -17.74
C SER A 33 5.44 18.97 -16.32
N THR A 34 4.23 19.28 -15.84
CA THR A 34 3.67 18.79 -14.58
C THR A 34 2.91 17.47 -14.75
N ASP A 35 2.74 17.00 -15.99
CA ASP A 35 2.09 15.73 -16.29
C ASP A 35 3.08 14.58 -16.07
N THR A 36 3.19 14.16 -14.81
CA THR A 36 4.10 13.11 -14.36
C THR A 36 3.36 12.09 -13.50
N HIS A 37 3.71 10.81 -13.67
CA HIS A 37 3.17 9.71 -12.90
C HIS A 37 4.25 9.03 -12.09
N LYS A 38 3.94 8.72 -10.83
CA LYS A 38 4.86 7.99 -9.96
C LYS A 38 4.80 6.50 -10.28
N TYR A 39 5.96 5.91 -10.57
CA TYR A 39 6.10 4.46 -10.58
C TYR A 39 6.17 3.94 -9.14
N ILE A 40 5.28 3.01 -8.82
CA ILE A 40 5.29 2.29 -7.55
C ILE A 40 6.01 0.97 -7.80
N SER A 41 7.15 0.78 -7.14
CA SER A 41 7.90 -0.47 -7.24
C SER A 41 7.09 -1.66 -6.71
N LEU A 42 7.14 -2.81 -7.38
CA LEU A 42 6.49 -4.04 -6.91
C LEU A 42 6.92 -4.44 -5.48
N THR A 43 8.13 -4.04 -5.08
CA THR A 43 8.68 -4.28 -3.75
C THR A 43 7.96 -3.49 -2.65
N THR A 44 7.48 -2.27 -2.93
CA THR A 44 6.63 -1.51 -2.00
C THR A 44 5.23 -2.10 -1.90
N TYR A 45 4.69 -2.67 -2.99
CA TYR A 45 3.40 -3.35 -2.97
C TYR A 45 3.35 -4.54 -2.00
N ARG A 46 4.41 -5.36 -1.94
CA ARG A 46 4.47 -6.53 -1.04
C ARG A 46 4.34 -6.21 0.46
N HIS A 47 4.68 -5.00 0.90
CA HIS A 47 4.53 -4.60 2.30
C HIS A 47 3.12 -4.08 2.62
N ALA A 48 2.29 -3.81 1.62
CA ALA A 48 0.91 -3.35 1.80
C ALA A 48 -0.09 -4.47 2.11
N ASP A 49 0.28 -5.76 2.01
CA ASP A 49 -0.68 -6.87 2.20
C ASP A 49 -0.79 -7.37 3.66
N HIS A 50 0.05 -6.86 4.57
CA HIS A 50 0.11 -7.37 5.94
C HIS A 50 -1.18 -7.07 6.74
N TRP A 51 -1.88 -5.97 6.45
CA TRP A 51 -3.13 -5.61 7.15
C TRP A 51 -4.25 -6.61 6.84
N MET A 52 -4.39 -7.01 5.57
CA MET A 52 -5.43 -7.94 5.12
C MET A 52 -5.20 -9.34 5.71
N LYS A 53 -3.94 -9.78 5.75
CA LYS A 53 -3.55 -11.05 6.40
C LYS A 53 -3.86 -11.04 7.91
N ASN A 54 -3.56 -9.94 8.59
CA ASN A 54 -3.83 -9.80 10.03
C ASN A 54 -5.33 -9.76 10.33
N MET A 55 -6.11 -9.05 9.52
CA MET A 55 -7.57 -8.96 9.65
C MET A 55 -8.25 -10.34 9.49
N MET A 56 -7.87 -11.09 8.44
CA MET A 56 -8.44 -12.42 8.19
C MET A 56 -8.08 -13.42 9.30
N SER A 57 -6.85 -13.37 9.80
CA SER A 57 -6.41 -14.19 10.93
C SER A 57 -7.19 -13.88 12.21
N ALA A 58 -7.43 -12.59 12.50
CA ALA A 58 -8.23 -12.17 13.65
C ALA A 58 -9.70 -12.63 13.53
N MET A 59 -10.28 -12.56 12.33
CA MET A 59 -11.64 -13.01 12.06
C MET A 59 -11.78 -14.53 12.30
N HIS A 60 -10.84 -15.34 11.80
CA HIS A 60 -10.85 -16.79 11.99
C HIS A 60 -10.83 -17.17 13.48
N LYS A 61 -9.93 -16.55 14.25
CA LYS A 61 -9.85 -16.74 15.71
C LYS A 61 -11.14 -16.35 16.42
N SER A 62 -11.84 -15.32 15.95
CA SER A 62 -13.13 -14.94 16.53
C SER A 62 -14.19 -16.00 16.26
N GLN A 63 -14.28 -16.49 15.02
CA GLN A 63 -15.23 -17.54 14.64
C GLN A 63 -15.00 -18.83 15.43
N GLU A 64 -13.74 -19.21 15.66
CA GLU A 64 -13.39 -20.38 16.49
C GLU A 64 -13.87 -20.22 17.94
N ARG A 65 -13.64 -19.04 18.54
CA ARG A 65 -14.12 -18.76 19.90
C ARG A 65 -15.65 -18.79 19.99
N ASP A 66 -16.34 -18.28 18.98
CA ASP A 66 -17.80 -18.27 18.97
C ASP A 66 -18.38 -19.68 18.81
N LYS A 67 -17.72 -20.55 18.04
CA LYS A 67 -18.06 -21.98 17.96
C LYS A 67 -17.87 -22.67 19.30
N LEU A 68 -16.70 -22.52 19.93
CA LEU A 68 -16.40 -23.08 21.24
C LEU A 68 -17.42 -22.64 22.30
N LYS A 69 -17.79 -21.36 22.32
CA LYS A 69 -18.82 -20.85 23.25
C LYS A 69 -20.19 -21.48 23.02
N LYS A 70 -20.58 -21.70 21.77
CA LYS A 70 -21.86 -22.37 21.43
C LYS A 70 -21.86 -23.82 21.90
N GLU A 71 -20.76 -24.55 21.67
CA GLU A 71 -20.60 -25.94 22.11
C GLU A 71 -20.62 -26.06 23.65
N LEU A 72 -19.90 -25.17 24.34
CA LEU A 72 -19.88 -25.15 25.81
C LEU A 72 -21.26 -24.84 26.40
N LYS A 73 -22.00 -23.90 25.78
CA LYS A 73 -23.38 -23.59 26.16
C LYS A 73 -24.34 -24.75 25.88
N ALA A 74 -24.12 -25.51 24.82
CA ALA A 74 -24.92 -26.69 24.50
C ALA A 74 -24.66 -27.87 25.45
N GLN A 75 -23.45 -28.00 26.00
CA GLN A 75 -23.10 -29.03 27.00
C GLN A 75 -23.60 -28.70 28.42
N THR A 76 -23.96 -27.46 28.70
CA THR A 76 -24.39 -26.98 30.03
C THR A 76 -25.90 -26.94 30.21
N LEU A 77 -26.66 -27.38 29.21
CA LEU A 77 -28.11 -27.59 29.21
C LEU A 77 -28.42 -29.09 29.27
#